data_AF-A0A528BJL6-F1
#
_entry.id   AF-A0A528BJL6-F1
#
_cell.length_a   1.000
_cell.length_b   1.000
_cell.length_c   1.000
_cell.angle_alpha   90.00
_cell.angle_beta   90.00
_cell.angle_gamma   90.00
#
_symmetry.space_group_name_H-M   'P 1'
#
loop_
_entity.id
_entity.type
_entity.pdbx_description
1 polymer ?
#
loop_
_entity_poly.entity_id
_entity_poly.type
_entity_poly.pdbx_seq_one_letter_code
_entity_poly.pdbx_strand_id
1 'polypeptide(L)'
;HTEATELAAAAARGLVGREAVNEQVKPVMVSEDFSYMLQARPGAFLFLGNGPTAGLHNPTYDFDDNAIPYGIGYWVNLVEGGLAC
;
A
#
# COMPACT_ATOMS: atom_id res chain seq x y z
N HIS A 1 6.72 -12.78 -3.17
CA HIS A 1 7.52 -12.35 -2.00
C HIS A 1 6.66 -12.42 -0.73
N THR A 2 6.36 -13.63 -0.24
CA THR A 2 5.36 -13.82 0.83
C THR A 2 5.72 -13.09 2.12
N GLU A 3 6.96 -13.20 2.59
CA GLU A 3 7.41 -12.54 3.83
C GLU A 3 7.30 -11.00 3.76
N ALA A 4 7.72 -10.39 2.64
CA ALA A 4 7.60 -8.95 2.45
C ALA A 4 6.13 -8.49 2.38
N THR A 5 5.26 -9.29 1.75
CA THR A 5 3.81 -9.03 1.74
C THR A 5 3.21 -9.11 3.14
N GLU A 6 3.60 -10.09 3.95
CA GLU A 6 3.11 -10.23 5.33
C GLU A 6 3.58 -9.08 6.23
N LEU A 7 4.83 -8.65 6.11
CA LEU A 7 5.35 -7.50 6.84
C LEU A 7 4.59 -6.23 6.47
N ALA A 8 4.36 -6.02 5.17
CA ALA A 8 3.61 -4.89 4.66
C ALA A 8 2.14 -4.92 5.14
N ALA A 9 1.49 -6.09 5.13
CA ALA A 9 0.14 -6.25 5.65
C ALA A 9 0.08 -6.01 7.16
N ALA A 10 1.06 -6.48 7.93
CA ALA A 10 1.14 -6.25 9.37
C ALA A 10 1.26 -4.76 9.71
N ALA A 11 2.12 -4.01 9.00
CA ALA A 11 2.26 -2.56 9.17
C ALA A 11 0.94 -1.82 8.90
N ALA A 12 0.23 -2.19 7.83
CA ALA A 12 -1.07 -1.62 7.49
C ALA A 12 -2.12 -1.94 8.57
N ARG A 13 -2.23 -3.21 9.00
CA ARG A 13 -3.17 -3.62 10.06
C ARG A 13 -2.89 -2.90 11.38
N GLY A 14 -1.62 -2.68 11.72
CA GLY A 14 -1.23 -1.92 12.92
C GLY A 14 -1.67 -0.45 12.88
N LEU A 15 -1.87 0.13 11.69
CA LEU A 15 -2.32 1.51 11.52
C LEU A 15 -3.84 1.64 11.49
N VAL A 16 -4.50 0.88 10.59
CA VAL A 16 -5.93 1.09 10.25
C VAL A 16 -6.85 -0.01 10.81
N GLY A 17 -6.28 -1.01 11.49
CA GLY A 17 -7.02 -2.19 11.93
C GLY A 17 -7.24 -3.21 10.81
N ARG A 18 -7.55 -4.45 11.19
CA ARG A 18 -7.67 -5.58 10.25
C ARG A 18 -8.81 -5.41 9.25
N GLU A 19 -9.94 -4.86 9.69
CA GLU A 19 -11.14 -4.70 8.85
C GLU A 19 -10.93 -3.71 7.69
N ALA A 20 -9.95 -2.82 7.79
CA ALA A 20 -9.62 -1.83 6.77
C ALA A 20 -8.55 -2.32 5.77
N VAL A 21 -8.04 -3.56 5.90
CA VAL A 21 -7.00 -4.12 5.03
C VAL A 21 -7.56 -5.29 4.23
N ASN A 22 -7.51 -5.18 2.90
CA ASN A 22 -7.85 -6.29 2.00
C ASN A 22 -6.57 -6.99 1.50
N GLU A 23 -6.24 -8.13 2.12
CA GLU A 23 -5.09 -8.95 1.76
C GLU A 23 -5.36 -9.88 0.57
N GLN A 24 -6.62 -9.96 0.13
CA GLN A 24 -7.08 -10.81 -0.99
C GLN A 24 -7.51 -9.95 -2.18
N VAL A 25 -6.83 -8.82 -2.39
CA VAL A 25 -7.05 -7.99 -3.57
C VAL A 25 -6.82 -8.82 -4.83
N LYS A 26 -7.77 -8.75 -5.76
CA LYS A 26 -7.62 -9.44 -7.04
C LYS A 26 -6.49 -8.78 -7.84
N PRO A 27 -5.66 -9.55 -8.57
CA PRO A 27 -4.70 -8.97 -9.50
C PRO A 27 -5.41 -8.02 -10.47
N VAL A 28 -4.78 -6.87 -10.72
CA VAL A 28 -5.25 -5.87 -11.68
C VAL A 28 -4.33 -5.88 -12.89
N MET A 29 -4.88 -5.56 -14.06
CA MET A 29 -4.13 -5.52 -15.33
C MET A 29 -3.41 -4.16 -15.53
N VAL A 30 -2.95 -3.54 -14.45
CA VAL A 30 -2.18 -2.28 -14.53
C VAL A 30 -0.74 -2.59 -14.88
N SER A 31 -0.12 -1.76 -15.73
CA SER A 31 1.32 -1.79 -15.96
C SER A 31 2.01 -0.87 -14.94
N GLU A 32 2.99 -1.40 -14.21
CA GLU A 32 3.72 -0.66 -13.19
C GLU A 32 5.21 -1.03 -13.24
N ASP A 33 6.09 -0.03 -13.27
CA ASP A 33 7.53 -0.22 -13.41
C ASP A 33 8.19 -0.72 -12.11
N PHE A 34 7.50 -0.57 -10.97
CA PHE A 34 7.87 -1.19 -9.69
C PHE A 34 8.07 -2.71 -9.79
N SER A 35 7.44 -3.35 -10.78
CA SER A 35 7.67 -4.77 -11.08
C SER A 35 9.16 -5.10 -11.33
N TYR A 36 9.93 -4.20 -11.95
CA TYR A 36 11.37 -4.39 -12.13
C TYR A 36 12.14 -4.32 -10.81
N MET A 37 11.71 -3.49 -9.87
CA MET A 37 12.29 -3.46 -8.52
C MET A 37 12.04 -4.78 -7.79
N LEU A 38 10.82 -5.33 -7.92
CA LEU A 38 10.44 -6.61 -7.33
C LEU A 38 11.12 -7.83 -7.99
N GLN A 39 11.65 -7.69 -9.21
CA GLN A 39 12.54 -8.71 -9.80
C GLN A 39 13.91 -8.73 -9.14
N ALA A 40 14.41 -7.55 -8.71
CA ALA A 40 15.74 -7.42 -8.12
C ALA A 40 15.77 -7.73 -6.61
N ARG A 41 14.71 -7.39 -5.88
CA ARG A 41 14.64 -7.56 -4.41
C ARG A 41 13.25 -8.01 -3.97
N PRO A 42 13.16 -8.89 -2.95
CA PRO A 42 11.88 -9.16 -2.29
C PRO A 42 11.28 -7.88 -1.73
N GLY A 43 10.01 -7.66 -2.06
CA GLY A 43 9.25 -6.48 -1.66
C GLY A 43 7.76 -6.69 -1.89
N ALA A 44 6.97 -5.68 -1.52
CA ALA A 44 5.52 -5.66 -1.72
C ALA A 44 5.10 -4.35 -2.37
N PHE A 45 4.12 -4.44 -3.28
CA PHE A 45 3.42 -3.29 -3.84
C PHE A 45 2.00 -3.29 -3.28
N LEU A 46 1.51 -2.14 -2.84
CA LEU A 46 0.23 -2.01 -2.15
C LEU A 46 -0.57 -0.86 -2.76
N PHE A 47 -1.90 -0.97 -2.65
CA PHE A 47 -2.81 0.11 -2.97
C PHE A 47 -3.28 0.78 -1.67
N LEU A 48 -3.32 2.11 -1.68
CA LEU A 48 -3.94 2.92 -0.63
C LEU A 48 -5.29 3.43 -1.15
N GLY A 49 -6.32 3.37 -0.32
CA GLY A 49 -7.61 3.97 -0.65
C GLY A 49 -7.50 5.50 -0.76
N ASN A 50 -8.12 6.08 -1.79
CA ASN A 50 -8.02 7.51 -2.11
C ASN A 50 -9.41 8.20 -2.13
N GLY A 51 -10.32 7.74 -1.28
CA GLY A 51 -11.66 8.32 -1.15
C GLY A 51 -12.57 8.13 -2.39
N PRO A 52 -13.76 8.73 -2.36
CA PRO A 52 -14.76 8.65 -3.43
C PRO A 52 -14.45 9.63 -4.58
N THR A 53 -13.33 9.40 -5.29
CA THR A 53 -12.89 10.19 -6.44
C THR A 53 -12.86 9.36 -7.72
N ALA A 54 -12.65 10.01 -8.87
CA ALA A 54 -12.50 9.30 -10.14
C ALA A 54 -11.24 8.41 -10.12
N GLY A 55 -11.16 7.43 -11.02
CA GLY A 55 -9.97 6.61 -11.16
C GLY A 55 -8.78 7.37 -11.75
N LEU A 56 -7.57 6.83 -11.57
CA LEU A 56 -6.34 7.35 -12.18
C LEU A 56 -6.53 7.52 -13.70
N HIS A 57 -5.90 8.57 -14.26
CA HIS A 57 -6.01 9.00 -15.67
C HIS A 57 -7.36 9.60 -16.10
N ASN A 58 -8.32 9.77 -15.20
CA ASN A 58 -9.53 10.53 -15.48
C ASN A 58 -9.28 12.06 -15.31
N PRO A 59 -9.76 12.94 -16.22
CA PRO A 59 -9.63 14.40 -16.06
C PRO A 59 -10.29 14.97 -14.80
N THR A 60 -11.28 14.26 -14.24
CA THR A 60 -11.93 14.64 -12.98
C THR A 60 -11.34 13.91 -11.77
N TYR A 61 -10.15 13.31 -11.92
CA TYR A 61 -9.41 12.77 -10.79
C TYR A 61 -9.04 13.90 -9.84
N ASP A 62 -9.42 13.74 -8.58
CA ASP A 62 -9.06 14.61 -7.48
C ASP A 62 -8.43 13.78 -6.37
N PHE A 63 -7.26 14.17 -5.87
CA PHE A 63 -6.56 13.40 -4.85
C PHE A 63 -7.21 13.67 -3.49
N ASP A 64 -7.50 12.62 -2.71
CA ASP A 64 -8.07 12.80 -1.39
C ASP A 64 -6.96 13.12 -0.39
N ASP A 65 -6.78 14.40 -0.04
CA ASP A 65 -5.77 14.82 0.93
C ASP A 65 -5.94 14.13 2.31
N ASN A 66 -7.13 13.62 2.63
CA ASN A 66 -7.33 12.82 3.84
C ASN A 66 -6.63 11.45 3.78
N ALA A 67 -6.16 11.01 2.61
CA ALA A 67 -5.36 9.80 2.44
C ALA A 67 -3.89 10.00 2.89
N ILE A 68 -3.38 11.23 2.89
CA ILE A 68 -1.97 11.55 3.19
C ILE A 68 -1.54 11.02 4.56
N PRO A 69 -2.28 11.25 5.67
CA PRO A 69 -1.89 10.76 6.98
C PRO A 69 -1.76 9.23 7.04
N TYR A 70 -2.56 8.49 6.26
CA TYR A 70 -2.47 7.02 6.20
C TYR A 70 -1.24 6.55 5.44
N GLY A 71 -0.87 7.22 4.34
CA GLY A 71 0.37 6.94 3.63
C GLY A 71 1.61 7.20 4.50
N ILE A 72 1.63 8.30 5.24
CA ILE A 72 2.70 8.62 6.18
C ILE A 72 2.74 7.59 7.31
N GLY A 73 1.60 7.34 7.97
CA GLY A 73 1.49 6.41 9.08
C GLY A 73 1.90 4.99 8.70
N TYR A 74 1.63 4.58 7.46
CA TYR A 74 2.03 3.26 6.96
C TYR A 74 3.56 3.11 6.97
N TRP A 75 4.28 4.10 6.42
CA TRP A 75 5.74 4.07 6.39
C TRP A 75 6.35 4.17 7.78
N VAL A 76 5.78 4.98 8.68
CA VAL A 76 6.19 5.05 10.09
C VAL A 76 6.04 3.67 10.74
N ASN A 77 4.86 3.06 10.67
CA ASN A 77 4.62 1.72 11.24
C ASN A 77 5.51 0.64 10.62
N LEU A 78 5.76 0.70 9.31
CA LEU A 78 6.62 -0.27 8.62
C LEU A 78 8.07 -0.18 9.11
N VAL A 79 8.59 1.04 9.23
CA VAL A 79 9.95 1.29 9.72
C VAL A 79 10.06 0.91 11.20
N GLU A 80 9.13 1.35 12.04
CA GLU A 80 9.15 1.04 13.47
C GLU A 80 8.98 -0.47 13.73
N GLY A 81 8.09 -1.15 13.02
CA GLY A 81 7.87 -2.59 13.18
C GLY A 81 8.92 -3.47 12.50
N GLY A 82 9.57 -2.99 11.44
CA GLY A 82 10.53 -3.77 10.63
C GLY A 82 12.01 -3.48 10.93
N LEU A 83 12.34 -2.33 11.53
CA LEU A 83 13.71 -1.91 11.87
C LEU A 83 13.94 -1.77 13.38
N ALA A 84 12.92 -1.91 14.23
CA ALA A 84 13.14 -2.10 15.67
C ALA A 84 13.68 -3.53 15.90
N CYS A 85 15.01 -3.64 15.90
CA CYS A 85 15.74 -4.77 16.44
C CYS A 85 15.63 -4.83 17.97
#